data_AF-A0A803LUB5-F1
#
_entry.id   AF-A0A803LUB5-F1
#
_cell.length_a   1.000
_cell.length_b   1.000
_cell.length_c   1.000
_cell.angle_alpha   90.00
_cell.angle_beta   90.00
_cell.angle_gamma   90.00
#
_symmetry.space_group_name_H-M   'P 1'
#
loop_
_entity.id
_entity.type
_entity.pdbx_description
1 polymer ?
#
loop_
_entity_poly.entity_id
_entity_poly.type
_entity_poly.pdbx_seq_one_letter_code
_entity_poly.pdbx_strand_id
1 'polypeptide(L)'
;MHGFGVYKFGNGHQYEGSWHEGRRHGLGVYTFRKWEAQSGYWQNGLLVKASCQTQLPDSPFSAYPCKVSTAIQKARQASERAYKVKSVDNRVNKAVAAANRAANAARVAAVKAVQTRMHKGIDSKTSLQCV
;
A
#
# COMPACT_ATOMS: atom_id res chain seq x y z
N MET A 1 -26.84 -39.06 -11.03
CA MET A 1 -26.28 -38.34 -9.85
C MET A 1 -27.21 -37.19 -9.53
N HIS A 2 -27.70 -37.13 -8.29
CA HIS A 2 -28.59 -36.08 -7.80
C HIS A 2 -28.05 -35.57 -6.45
N GLY A 3 -28.24 -34.29 -6.14
CA GLY A 3 -27.77 -33.67 -4.89
C GLY A 3 -26.65 -32.63 -5.09
N PHE A 4 -26.06 -32.13 -4.01
CA PHE A 4 -24.97 -31.16 -4.09
C PHE A 4 -23.61 -31.84 -4.22
N GLY A 5 -22.70 -31.26 -5.01
CA GLY A 5 -21.36 -31.83 -5.15
C GLY A 5 -20.39 -30.94 -5.91
N VAL A 6 -19.11 -31.28 -5.76
CA VAL A 6 -17.99 -30.63 -6.45
C VAL A 6 -17.45 -31.55 -7.53
N TYR A 7 -17.34 -31.04 -8.76
CA TYR A 7 -16.72 -31.74 -9.87
C TYR A 7 -15.54 -30.95 -10.40
N LYS A 8 -14.37 -31.60 -10.45
CA LYS A 8 -13.13 -31.04 -11.00
C LYS A 8 -12.92 -31.61 -12.38
N PHE A 9 -12.81 -30.71 -13.36
CA PHE A 9 -12.57 -31.08 -14.75
C PHE A 9 -11.06 -31.26 -14.98
N GLY A 10 -10.67 -32.17 -15.88
CA GLY A 10 -9.26 -32.41 -16.23
C GLY A 10 -8.53 -31.20 -16.83
N ASN A 11 -9.27 -30.23 -17.35
CA ASN A 11 -8.74 -28.95 -17.84
C ASN A 11 -8.47 -27.92 -16.71
N GLY A 12 -8.69 -28.28 -15.45
CA GLY A 12 -8.49 -27.41 -14.28
C GLY A 12 -9.67 -26.49 -13.98
N HIS A 13 -10.84 -26.70 -14.60
CA HIS A 13 -12.07 -26.04 -14.18
C HIS A 13 -12.71 -26.79 -13.00
N GLN A 14 -13.58 -26.11 -12.27
CA GLN A 14 -14.32 -26.70 -11.16
C GLN A 14 -15.77 -26.23 -11.18
N TYR A 15 -16.71 -27.15 -10.98
CA TYR A 15 -18.09 -26.82 -10.67
C TYR A 15 -18.43 -27.26 -9.26
N GLU A 16 -19.11 -26.41 -8.52
CA GLU A 16 -19.63 -26.68 -7.19
C GLU A 16 -21.08 -26.22 -7.16
N GLY A 17 -22.01 -27.15 -6.93
CA GLY A 17 -23.42 -26.82 -7.03
C GLY A 17 -24.32 -28.03 -6.96
N SER A 18 -25.60 -27.79 -7.24
CA SER A 18 -26.58 -28.88 -7.27
C SER A 18 -26.53 -29.63 -8.60
N TRP A 19 -26.89 -30.90 -8.52
CA TRP A 19 -26.86 -31.85 -9.62
C TRP A 19 -28.22 -32.52 -9.72
N HIS A 20 -28.66 -32.71 -10.95
CA HIS A 20 -29.87 -33.44 -11.29
C HIS A 20 -29.59 -34.29 -12.54
N GLU A 21 -29.79 -35.60 -12.46
CA GLU A 21 -29.56 -36.55 -13.56
C GLU A 21 -28.13 -36.49 -14.13
N GLY A 22 -27.13 -36.24 -13.27
CA GLY A 22 -25.74 -36.11 -13.70
C GLY A 22 -25.42 -34.80 -14.42
N ARG A 23 -26.36 -33.86 -14.47
CA ARG A 23 -26.18 -32.53 -15.04
C ARG A 23 -26.22 -31.48 -13.93
N ARG A 24 -25.50 -30.38 -14.16
CA ARG A 24 -25.55 -29.18 -13.31
C ARG A 24 -26.97 -28.64 -13.29
N HIS A 25 -27.53 -28.45 -12.10
CA HIS A 25 -28.91 -28.01 -11.91
C HIS A 25 -29.01 -27.14 -10.65
N GLY A 26 -29.95 -26.22 -10.55
CA GLY A 26 -30.10 -25.37 -9.38
C GLY A 26 -28.94 -24.39 -9.18
N LEU A 27 -28.75 -23.92 -7.95
CA LEU A 27 -27.68 -22.97 -7.63
C LEU A 27 -26.30 -23.66 -7.69
N GLY A 28 -25.35 -22.98 -8.33
CA GLY A 28 -23.96 -23.45 -8.39
C GLY A 28 -22.99 -22.40 -8.93
N VAL A 29 -21.71 -22.66 -8.67
CA VAL A 29 -20.56 -21.85 -9.07
C VAL A 29 -19.67 -22.66 -9.99
N TYR A 30 -19.31 -22.06 -11.12
CA TYR A 30 -18.34 -22.60 -12.06
C TYR A 30 -17.09 -21.73 -12.05
N THR A 31 -15.96 -22.32 -11.66
CA THR A 31 -14.66 -21.66 -11.58
C THR A 31 -13.79 -22.07 -12.76
N PHE A 32 -13.36 -21.08 -13.55
CA PHE A 32 -12.41 -21.26 -14.63
C PHE A 32 -10.98 -21.24 -14.08
N ARG A 33 -10.06 -21.87 -14.82
CA ARG A 33 -8.63 -21.99 -14.42
C ARG A 33 -7.95 -20.61 -14.23
N LYS A 34 -8.48 -19.56 -14.86
CA LYS A 34 -7.96 -18.18 -14.82
C LYS A 34 -8.59 -17.32 -13.71
N TRP A 35 -9.07 -17.93 -12.62
CA TRP A 35 -9.69 -17.25 -11.47
C TRP A 35 -11.02 -16.51 -11.73
N GLU A 36 -11.57 -16.60 -12.95
CA GLU A 36 -12.92 -16.15 -13.21
C GLU A 36 -13.91 -17.18 -12.67
N ALA A 37 -14.90 -16.74 -11.89
CA ALA A 37 -15.96 -17.59 -11.38
C ALA A 37 -17.32 -17.04 -11.81
N GLN A 38 -18.17 -17.92 -12.31
CA GLN A 38 -19.56 -17.64 -12.65
C GLN A 38 -20.46 -18.37 -11.67
N SER A 39 -21.14 -17.61 -10.82
CA SER A 39 -22.22 -18.16 -9.99
C SER A 39 -23.57 -17.93 -10.64
N GLY A 40 -24.51 -18.83 -10.39
CA GLY A 40 -25.88 -18.63 -10.82
C GLY A 40 -26.75 -19.87 -10.73
N TYR A 41 -27.90 -19.79 -11.38
CA TYR A 41 -28.85 -20.89 -11.51
C TYR A 41 -28.57 -21.68 -12.79
N TRP A 42 -28.43 -22.99 -12.64
CA TRP A 42 -28.13 -23.95 -13.69
C TRP A 42 -29.36 -24.80 -13.99
N GLN A 43 -29.60 -25.13 -15.25
CA GLN A 43 -30.65 -26.05 -15.67
C GLN A 43 -30.14 -26.90 -16.82
N ASN A 44 -30.22 -28.22 -16.67
CA ASN A 44 -29.80 -29.21 -17.67
C ASN A 44 -28.35 -29.02 -18.17
N GLY A 45 -27.47 -28.48 -17.31
CA GLY A 45 -26.07 -28.22 -17.64
C GLY A 45 -25.77 -26.81 -18.17
N LEU A 46 -26.79 -25.96 -18.35
CA LEU A 46 -26.65 -24.59 -18.86
C LEU A 46 -26.89 -23.56 -17.76
N LEU A 47 -26.12 -22.46 -17.76
CA LEU A 47 -26.32 -21.34 -16.85
C LEU A 47 -27.52 -20.51 -17.33
N VAL A 48 -28.64 -20.55 -16.61
CA VAL A 48 -29.88 -19.84 -16.94
C VAL A 48 -29.86 -18.41 -16.40
N LYS A 49 -29.34 -18.23 -15.18
CA LYS A 49 -29.29 -16.92 -14.52
C LYS A 49 -27.97 -16.74 -13.80
N ALA A 50 -27.08 -15.90 -14.33
CA ALA A 50 -25.86 -15.52 -13.62
C ALA A 50 -26.21 -14.64 -12.41
N SER A 51 -25.72 -14.97 -11.22
CA SER A 51 -25.90 -14.18 -9.98
C SER A 51 -24.66 -13.38 -9.58
N CYS A 52 -23.46 -13.83 -9.94
CA CYS A 52 -22.28 -12.98 -9.90
C CYS A 52 -21.30 -13.40 -10.98
N GLN A 53 -20.97 -12.47 -11.87
CA GLN A 53 -19.63 -12.43 -12.42
C GLN A 53 -18.79 -11.78 -11.33
N THR A 54 -17.87 -12.53 -10.71
CA THR A 54 -16.75 -11.90 -10.00
C THR A 54 -15.85 -11.32 -11.09
N GLN A 55 -16.22 -10.18 -11.65
CA GLN A 55 -15.28 -9.31 -12.36
C GLN A 55 -14.55 -8.51 -11.29
N LEU A 56 -13.34 -8.92 -10.98
CA LEU A 56 -12.27 -7.95 -10.79
C LEU A 56 -11.70 -7.67 -12.18
N PRO A 57 -11.36 -6.42 -12.54
CA PRO A 57 -12.02 -5.14 -12.35
C PRO A 57 -12.80 -4.74 -13.64
N ASP A 58 -13.48 -3.59 -13.61
CA ASP A 58 -14.00 -2.87 -14.81
C ASP A 58 -15.35 -3.28 -15.41
N SER A 59 -16.37 -3.53 -14.60
CA SER A 59 -17.74 -3.71 -15.11
C SER A 59 -18.77 -2.75 -14.50
N PRO A 60 -19.50 -1.98 -15.32
CA PRO A 60 -20.32 -0.85 -14.87
C PRO A 60 -21.68 -1.25 -14.26
N PHE A 61 -21.97 -2.54 -14.05
CA PHE A 61 -23.22 -3.00 -13.43
C PHE A 61 -23.11 -3.38 -11.94
N SER A 62 -21.99 -3.06 -11.29
CA SER A 62 -21.79 -3.26 -9.86
C SER A 62 -22.45 -2.13 -9.04
N ALA A 63 -23.78 -2.10 -8.99
CA ALA A 63 -24.55 -1.12 -8.21
C ALA A 63 -24.92 -1.62 -6.79
N TYR A 64 -24.21 -2.61 -6.27
CA TYR A 64 -24.34 -3.11 -4.89
C TYR A 64 -23.10 -3.00 -3.97
N PRO A 65 -22.00 -2.31 -4.33
CA PRO A 65 -20.98 -1.98 -3.33
C PRO A 65 -20.67 -0.47 -3.25
N CYS A 66 -21.57 0.46 -3.58
CA CYS A 66 -21.23 1.89 -3.52
C CYS A 66 -20.86 2.35 -2.09
N LYS A 67 -21.57 1.83 -1.06
CA LYS A 67 -21.24 2.13 0.34
C LYS A 67 -19.96 1.44 0.81
N VAL A 68 -19.79 0.17 0.44
CA VAL A 68 -18.64 -0.65 0.85
C VAL A 68 -17.36 -0.21 0.13
N SER A 69 -17.41 0.04 -1.18
CA SER A 69 -16.31 0.59 -1.98
C SER A 69 -15.88 1.97 -1.49
N THR A 70 -16.85 2.85 -1.20
CA THR A 70 -16.55 4.17 -0.60
C THR A 70 -15.90 4.01 0.78
N ALA A 71 -16.39 3.09 1.61
CA ALA A 71 -15.80 2.82 2.92
C ALA A 71 -14.38 2.26 2.81
N ILE A 72 -14.14 1.30 1.91
CA ILE A 72 -12.82 0.71 1.65
C ILE A 72 -11.86 1.75 1.07
N GLN A 73 -12.30 2.58 0.14
CA GLN A 73 -11.49 3.64 -0.46
C GLN A 73 -11.14 4.72 0.56
N LYS A 74 -12.10 5.12 1.39
CA LYS A 74 -11.86 6.04 2.52
C LYS A 74 -10.89 5.43 3.53
N ALA A 75 -11.04 4.15 3.86
CA ALA A 75 -10.13 3.44 4.76
C ALA A 75 -8.71 3.36 4.19
N ARG A 76 -8.53 3.03 2.90
CA ARG A 76 -7.22 3.03 2.23
C ARG A 76 -6.58 4.41 2.19
N GLN A 77 -7.36 5.44 1.85
CA GLN A 77 -6.85 6.82 1.81
C GLN A 77 -6.48 7.31 3.21
N ALA A 78 -7.26 6.96 4.23
CA ALA A 78 -6.94 7.26 5.62
C ALA A 78 -5.68 6.51 6.09
N SER A 79 -5.50 5.24 5.73
CA SER A 79 -4.31 4.47 6.08
C SER A 79 -3.06 4.96 5.35
N GLU A 80 -3.15 5.31 4.06
CA GLU A 80 -2.04 5.89 3.31
C GLU A 80 -1.66 7.26 3.85
N ARG A 81 -2.65 8.08 4.21
CA ARG A 81 -2.40 9.35 4.89
C ARG A 81 -1.77 9.12 6.25
N ALA A 82 -2.25 8.19 7.07
CA ALA A 82 -1.65 7.84 8.36
C ALA A 82 -0.21 7.32 8.19
N TYR A 83 0.04 6.51 7.17
CA TYR A 83 1.37 6.01 6.83
C TYR A 83 2.31 7.13 6.37
N LYS A 84 1.85 8.04 5.50
CA LYS A 84 2.58 9.27 5.13
C LYS A 84 2.71 10.26 6.30
N VAL A 85 1.77 10.25 7.24
CA VAL A 85 1.74 11.07 8.47
C VAL A 85 2.66 10.51 9.55
N LYS A 86 3.37 9.40 9.31
CA LYS A 86 4.64 9.18 10.04
C LYS A 86 5.63 10.36 9.89
N SER A 87 5.32 11.37 9.06
CA SER A 87 5.79 12.75 9.15
C SER A 87 5.36 13.53 10.42
N VAL A 88 5.49 12.95 11.63
CA VAL A 88 5.78 13.78 12.83
C VAL A 88 7.24 14.24 12.81
N ASP A 89 8.06 13.50 12.05
CA ASP A 89 9.46 13.75 11.81
C ASP A 89 9.77 15.11 11.17
N ASN A 90 8.89 15.72 10.37
CA ASN A 90 9.31 16.90 9.61
C ASN A 90 9.50 18.17 10.49
N ARG A 91 8.65 18.38 11.50
CA ARG A 91 8.79 19.54 12.40
C ARG A 91 9.94 19.35 13.39
N VAL A 92 10.05 18.16 13.96
CA VAL A 92 11.12 17.82 14.90
C VAL A 92 12.47 17.80 14.17
N ASN A 93 12.57 17.15 13.01
CA ASN A 93 13.81 17.12 12.23
C ASN A 93 14.23 18.51 11.74
N LYS A 94 13.29 19.39 11.39
CA LYS A 94 13.61 20.77 11.03
C LYS A 94 14.16 21.56 12.22
N ALA A 95 13.60 21.38 13.41
CA ALA A 95 14.09 22.01 14.63
C ALA A 95 15.47 21.47 15.03
N VAL A 96 15.65 20.15 15.02
CA VAL A 96 16.93 19.47 15.31
C VAL A 96 18.00 19.92 14.31
N ALA A 97 17.68 19.97 13.01
CA ALA A 97 18.61 20.44 12.00
C ALA A 97 18.99 21.93 12.17
N ALA A 98 18.05 22.78 12.61
CA ALA A 98 18.34 24.18 12.89
C ALA A 98 19.27 24.34 14.12
N ALA A 99 18.99 23.61 15.21
CA ALA A 99 19.81 23.60 16.41
C ALA A 99 21.23 23.11 16.11
N ASN A 100 21.37 22.00 15.36
CA ASN A 100 22.67 21.45 14.98
C ASN A 100 23.48 22.42 14.11
N ARG A 101 22.84 23.14 13.19
CA ARG A 101 23.51 24.18 12.39
C ARG A 101 24.04 25.31 13.28
N ALA A 102 23.24 25.80 14.23
CA ALA A 102 23.64 26.86 15.15
C ALA A 102 24.81 26.42 16.06
N ALA A 103 24.73 25.23 16.63
CA ALA A 103 25.79 24.67 17.48
C ALA A 103 27.12 24.51 16.72
N ASN A 104 27.06 24.00 15.48
CA ASN A 104 28.25 23.86 14.64
C ASN A 104 28.85 25.22 14.25
N ALA A 105 28.01 26.20 13.91
CA ALA A 105 28.47 27.55 13.61
C ALA A 105 29.18 28.20 14.82
N ALA A 106 28.62 28.07 16.02
CA ALA A 106 29.23 28.57 17.25
C ALA A 106 30.58 27.88 17.53
N ARG A 107 30.65 26.54 17.37
CA ARG A 107 31.89 25.79 17.56
C ARG A 107 32.98 26.22 16.58
N VAL A 108 32.62 26.40 15.30
CA VAL A 108 33.56 26.88 14.26
C VAL A 108 34.02 28.31 14.56
N ALA A 109 33.12 29.19 14.97
CA ALA A 109 33.47 30.55 15.35
C ALA A 109 34.44 30.59 16.55
N ALA A 110 34.21 29.76 17.57
CA ALA A 110 35.10 29.64 18.72
C ALA A 110 36.50 29.14 18.33
N VAL A 111 36.57 28.07 17.51
CA VAL A 111 37.85 27.55 16.99
C VAL A 111 38.57 28.61 16.16
N LYS A 112 37.84 29.32 15.29
CA LYS A 112 38.40 30.40 14.48
C LYS A 112 38.91 31.56 15.34
N ALA A 113 38.21 31.91 16.42
CA ALA A 113 38.67 32.93 17.36
C ALA A 113 39.97 32.51 18.07
N VAL A 114 40.07 31.26 18.50
CA VAL A 114 41.30 30.71 19.11
C VAL A 114 42.44 30.70 18.09
N GLN A 115 42.19 30.25 16.86
CA GLN A 115 43.19 30.28 15.79
C GLN A 115 43.65 31.71 15.49
N THR A 116 42.74 32.66 15.32
CA THR A 116 43.10 34.07 15.06
C THR A 116 43.93 34.66 16.20
N ARG A 117 43.63 34.29 17.45
CA ARG A 117 44.42 34.70 18.63
C ARG A 117 45.83 34.09 18.63
N MET A 118 45.97 32.84 18.21
CA MET A 118 47.28 32.19 18.06
C MET A 118 48.11 32.86 16.95
N HIS A 119 47.52 33.14 15.77
CA HIS A 119 48.24 33.79 14.67
C HIS A 119 48.63 35.24 15.02
N LYS A 120 47.72 36.05 15.58
CA LYS A 120 48.06 37.42 16.06
C LYS A 120 49.11 37.41 17.18
N GLY A 121 49.11 36.38 18.03
CA GLY A 121 50.12 36.18 19.07
C GLY A 121 51.49 35.75 18.54
N ILE A 122 51.54 35.15 17.35
CA ILE A 122 52.78 34.83 16.63
C ILE A 122 53.28 36.09 15.92
N ASP A 123 52.43 36.82 15.19
CA ASP A 123 52.80 38.05 14.47
C ASP A 123 53.34 39.15 15.42
N SER A 124 52.77 39.29 16.61
CA SER A 124 53.25 40.23 17.64
C SER A 124 54.56 39.81 18.31
N LYS A 125 54.84 38.50 18.43
CA LYS A 125 56.12 38.01 18.94
C LYS A 125 57.25 38.12 17.91
N THR A 126 56.97 37.85 16.64
CA THR A 126 57.95 38.00 15.54
C THR A 126 58.34 39.47 15.32
N SER A 127 57.40 40.41 15.54
CA SER A 127 57.69 41.86 15.45
C SER A 127 58.50 42.41 16.63
N LEU A 128 58.54 41.72 17.78
CA LEU A 128 59.32 42.12 18.96
C LEU A 128 60.76 41.54 18.96
N GLN A 129 61.12 40.73 17.97
CA GLN A 129 62.48 40.16 17.82
C GLN A 129 63.35 40.90 16.77
N CYS A 130 62.85 41.96 16.14
CA CYS A 130 63.60 42.78 15.19
C CYS A 130 63.81 44.20 15.73
N VAL A 131 64.61 44.36 16.79
CA VAL A 131 65.29 45.62 17.17
C VAL A 131 66.67 45.27 17.72
#